data_AF-A0A3M1NX53-F1
#
_entry.id   AF-A0A3M1NX53-F1
#
_cell.length_a   1.000
_cell.length_b   1.000
_cell.length_c   1.000
_cell.angle_alpha   90.00
_cell.angle_beta   90.00
_cell.angle_gamma   90.00
#
_symmetry.space_group_name_H-M   'P 1'
#
loop_
_entity.id
_entity.type
_entity.pdbx_description
1 polymer ?
#
loop_
_entity_poly.entity_id
_entity_poly.type
_entity_poly.pdbx_seq_one_letter_code
_entity_poly.pdbx_strand_id
1 'polypeptide(L)' 'MFRVCALLLLLLAGCASSAPLSPDLITVEGEVHRRGNEPFSRLVLETPAHNLYVLTFEERPAPEFSPSYRYRITGHV' A
#
# COMPACT_ATOMS: atom_id res chain seq x y z
N MET A 1 29.48 22.34 42.34
CA MET A 1 29.51 23.10 41.07
C MET A 1 28.70 22.33 40.03
N PHE A 2 27.97 23.09 39.22
CA PHE A 2 26.72 22.73 38.55
C PHE A 2 26.84 21.56 37.54
N ARG A 3 25.95 20.58 37.70
CA ARG A 3 25.44 19.72 36.61
C ARG A 3 24.51 20.57 35.73
N VAL A 4 24.20 20.07 34.52
CA VAL A 4 23.35 20.66 33.45
C VAL A 4 24.21 21.47 32.47
N CYS A 5 24.31 21.15 31.17
CA CYS A 5 23.21 21.04 30.22
C CYS A 5 23.65 20.25 28.97
N ALA A 6 23.46 18.92 28.96
CA ALA A 6 23.68 18.07 27.78
C ALA A 6 22.38 17.76 27.02
N LEU A 7 21.29 18.48 27.32
CA LEU A 7 19.95 18.17 26.82
C LEU A 7 19.52 19.00 25.59
N LEU A 8 20.32 19.98 25.17
CA LEU A 8 19.88 20.97 24.17
C LEU A 8 20.08 20.56 22.70
N LEU A 9 20.78 19.45 22.43
CA LEU A 9 21.14 19.03 21.06
C LEU A 9 20.14 18.07 20.39
N LEU A 10 19.10 17.61 21.11
CA LEU A 10 18.13 16.62 20.60
C LEU A 10 16.96 17.23 19.81
N LEU A 11 16.86 18.57 19.72
CA LEU A 11 15.76 19.25 19.04
C LEU A 11 15.98 19.48 17.53
N LEU A 12 17.14 19.09 16.99
CA LEU A 12 17.45 19.23 15.56
C LEU A 12 17.16 17.97 14.73
N ALA A 13 16.64 16.89 15.34
CA ALA A 13 16.07 15.77 14.61
C ALA A 13 14.67 16.15 14.08
N GLY A 14 14.64 17.13 13.17
CA GLY A 14 13.45 17.46 12.41
C GLY A 14 12.97 16.22 11.67
N CYS A 15 11.72 15.84 11.90
CA CYS A 15 11.05 14.84 11.08
C CYS A 15 11.12 15.31 9.63
N ALA A 16 11.92 14.62 8.82
CA ALA A 16 11.85 14.74 7.38
C ALA A 16 10.46 14.24 6.96
N SER A 17 9.48 15.15 6.97
CA SER A 17 8.16 14.92 6.42
C SER A 17 8.33 14.87 4.91
N SER A 18 8.52 13.66 4.37
CA SER A 18 8.46 13.41 2.94
C SER A 18 7.15 13.98 2.38
N ALA A 19 7.23 14.58 1.18
CA ALA A 19 6.08 15.16 0.50
C ALA A 19 4.86 14.22 0.54
N PRO A 20 3.63 14.75 0.67
CA PRO A 20 2.44 13.91 0.65
C PRO A 20 2.44 13.11 -0.65
N LEU A 21 2.40 11.78 -0.52
CA LEU A 21 2.01 10.92 -1.64
C LEU A 21 0.75 11.52 -2.25
N SER A 22 0.71 11.67 -3.58
CA SER A 22 -0.51 12.06 -4.29
C SER A 22 -1.67 11.32 -3.64
N PRO A 23 -2.71 12.01 -3.13
CA PRO A 23 -3.71 11.38 -2.26
C PRO A 23 -4.38 10.17 -2.93
N ASP A 24 -4.36 10.15 -4.26
CA ASP A 24 -4.97 9.11 -5.07
C ASP A 24 -4.02 7.95 -5.35
N LEU A 25 -2.69 8.11 -5.22
CA LEU A 25 -1.72 7.04 -5.47
C LEU A 25 -1.45 6.27 -4.18
N ILE A 26 -1.85 5.00 -4.16
CA ILE A 26 -1.64 4.13 -3.01
C ILE A 26 -0.82 2.89 -3.40
N THR A 27 -0.13 2.32 -2.42
CA THR A 27 0.51 1.00 -2.53
C THR A 27 -0.10 0.05 -1.51
N VAL A 28 -0.52 -1.12 -1.96
CA VAL A 28 -1.16 -2.14 -1.13
C VAL A 28 -0.49 -3.48 -1.31
N GLU A 29 -0.34 -4.23 -0.22
CA GLU A 29 0.22 -5.58 -0.22
C GLU A 29 -0.81 -6.61 0.22
N GLY A 30 -0.91 -7.71 -0.53
CA GLY A 30 -1.90 -8.74 -0.25
C GLY A 30 -1.88 -9.91 -1.24
N GLU A 31 -2.83 -10.82 -1.05
CA GLU A 31 -3.08 -11.94 -1.94
C GLU A 31 -4.12 -11.53 -2.98
N VAL A 32 -3.93 -11.93 -4.24
CA VAL A 32 -4.85 -11.59 -5.33
C VAL A 32 -5.70 -12.80 -5.68
N HIS A 33 -7.01 -12.61 -5.64
CA HIS A 33 -7.99 -13.65 -5.93
C HIS A 33 -8.96 -13.18 -7.00
N ARG A 34 -9.44 -14.10 -7.83
CA ARG A 34 -10.61 -13.87 -8.68
C ARG A 34 -11.86 -14.19 -7.86
N ARG A 35 -12.76 -13.22 -7.72
CA ARG A 35 -14.06 -13.39 -7.03
C ARG A 35 -15.23 -13.17 -7.99
N GLY A 36 -16.31 -13.89 -7.76
CA GLY A 36 -17.50 -13.87 -8.62
C GLY A 36 -17.49 -14.95 -9.70
N ASN A 37 -18.53 -14.95 -10.53
CA ASN A 37 -18.68 -15.88 -11.67
C ASN A 37 -18.57 -15.11 -12.98
N GLU A 38 -18.09 -15.76 -14.03
CA GLU A 38 -18.14 -15.20 -15.38
C GLU A 38 -19.59 -14.83 -15.77
N PRO A 39 -19.82 -13.67 -16.44
CA PRO A 39 -18.85 -12.67 -16.93
C PRO A 39 -18.52 -11.55 -15.93
N PHE A 40 -18.97 -11.67 -14.68
CA PHE A 40 -18.88 -10.63 -13.65
C PHE A 40 -17.72 -10.88 -12.66
N SER A 41 -16.74 -11.71 -13.03
CA SER A 41 -15.60 -12.00 -12.19
C SER A 41 -14.67 -10.79 -12.09
N ARG A 42 -14.13 -10.53 -10.90
CA ARG A 42 -13.20 -9.41 -10.65
C ARG A 42 -11.94 -9.90 -9.94
N LEU A 43 -10.82 -9.25 -10.21
CA LEU A 43 -9.60 -9.41 -9.42
C LEU A 43 -9.72 -8.57 -8.15
N VAL A 44 -9.47 -9.20 -7.01
CA VAL A 44 -9.55 -8.59 -5.69
C VAL A 44 -8.26 -8.86 -4.95
N LEU A 45 -7.63 -7.83 -4.41
CA LEU A 45 -6.52 -7.95 -3.48
C LEU A 45 -7.06 -7.93 -2.04
N GLU A 46 -6.70 -8.95 -1.27
CA GLU A 46 -7.00 -9.05 0.16
C GLU A 46 -5.73 -8.85 0.99
N THR A 47 -5.76 -7.89 1.91
CA THR A 47 -4.62 -7.61 2.80
C THR A 47 -4.65 -8.51 4.04
N PRO A 48 -3.54 -8.60 4.81
CA PRO A 48 -3.53 -9.33 6.09
C PRO A 48 -4.52 -8.80 7.14
N ALA A 49 -4.94 -7.55 7.01
CA ALA A 49 -5.93 -6.93 7.86
C ALA A 49 -7.37 -7.13 7.34
N HIS A 50 -7.56 -8.01 6.34
CA HIS A 50 -8.83 -8.29 5.66
C HIS A 50 -9.48 -7.08 4.98
N ASN A 51 -8.67 -6.09 4.56
CA ASN A 51 -9.14 -5.04 3.66
C ASN A 51 -9.19 -5.59 2.23
N LEU A 52 -10.21 -5.20 1.47
CA LEU A 52 -10.44 -5.67 0.11
C LEU A 52 -10.30 -4.51 -0.89
N TYR A 53 -9.54 -4.74 -1.95
CA TYR A 53 -9.34 -3.79 -3.04
C TYR A 53 -9.71 -4.43 -4.37
N VAL A 54 -10.58 -3.79 -5.14
CA VAL A 54 -10.93 -4.25 -6.48
C VAL A 54 -9.90 -3.71 -7.47
N LEU A 55 -9.24 -4.61 -8.20
CA LEU A 55 -8.24 -4.24 -9.18
C LEU A 55 -8.89 -4.01 -10.54
N THR A 56 -8.63 -2.84 -11.13
CA THR A 56 -9.06 -2.49 -12.48
C THR A 56 -7.82 -2.20 -13.32
N PHE A 57 -7.72 -2.83 -14.49
CA PHE A 57 -6.61 -2.63 -15.43
C PHE A 57 -7.16 -1.98 -16.70
N GLU A 58 -6.46 -0.95 -17.19
CA GLU A 58 -6.82 -0.28 -18.44
C GLU A 58 -6.61 -1.20 -19.65
N GLU A 59 -5.51 -1.97 -19.63
CA GLU A 59 -5.18 -2.95 -20.66
C GLU A 59 -5.95 -4.26 -20.47
N ARG A 60 -6.41 -4.82 -21.59
CA ARG A 60 -7.04 -6.15 -21.64
C ARG A 60 -6.19 -7.11 -22.49
N PRO A 61 -6.02 -8.38 -22.07
CA PRO A 61 -6.56 -8.98 -20.84
C PRO A 61 -5.82 -8.51 -19.59
N ALA A 62 -6.49 -8.61 -18.43
CA ALA A 62 -5.83 -8.34 -17.15
C ALA A 62 -4.67 -9.32 -16.92
N PRO A 63 -3.62 -8.93 -16.16
CA PRO A 63 -2.52 -9.82 -15.83
C PRO A 63 -2.99 -11.07 -15.09
N GLU A 64 -2.25 -12.17 -15.27
CA GLU A 64 -2.48 -13.39 -14.51
C GLU A 64 -1.80 -13.30 -13.13
N PHE A 65 -2.54 -13.67 -12.10
CA PHE A 65 -2.06 -13.71 -10.71
C PHE A 65 -2.20 -15.12 -10.19
N SER A 66 -1.16 -15.61 -9.51
CA SER A 66 -1.19 -16.89 -8.83
C SER A 66 -1.56 -16.68 -7.36
N PRO A 67 -2.50 -17.46 -6.82
CA PRO A 67 -2.94 -17.33 -5.43
C PRO A 67 -1.85 -17.72 -4.41
N SER A 68 -0.74 -18.32 -4.85
CA SER A 68 0.37 -18.72 -3.98
C SER A 68 1.33 -17.58 -3.63
N TYR A 69 1.16 -16.40 -4.26
CA TYR A 69 2.06 -15.26 -4.05
C TYR A 69 1.33 -14.09 -3.42
N ARG A 70 2.12 -13.33 -2.64
CA ARG A 70 1.73 -12.00 -2.20
C ARG A 70 2.27 -10.97 -3.18
N TYR A 71 1.41 -10.04 -3.54
CA TYR A 71 1.69 -8.98 -4.49
C TYR A 71 1.74 -7.64 -3.77
N ARG A 72 2.66 -6.77 -4.24
CA ARG A 72 2.71 -5.36 -3.90
C ARG A 72 2.26 -4.56 -5.11
N ILE A 73 1.08 -3.96 -5.03
CA ILE A 73 0.43 -3.24 -6.14
C ILE A 73 0.42 -1.76 -5.83
N THR A 74 0.81 -0.95 -6.81
CA THR A 74 0.70 0.51 -6.74
C THR A 74 -0.27 0.97 -7.80
N GLY A 75 -1.21 1.83 -7.44
CA GLY A 75 -2.25 2.29 -8.36
C GLY A 75 -3.03 3.46 -7.79
N HIS A 76 -3.97 3.95 -8.60
CA HIS A 76 -4.85 5.04 -8.22
C HIS A 76 -6.18 4.52 -7.65
N VAL A 77 -6.75 5.22 -6.66
CA VAL A 77 -8.09 4.95 -6.09
C VAL A 77 -9.17 5.90 -6.58
#